data_AF-Q11KF3-F1
#
_entry.id   AF-Q11KF3-F1
#
_cell.length_a   1.000
_cell.length_b   1.000
_cell.length_c   1.000
_cell.angle_alpha   90.00
_cell.angle_beta   90.00
_cell.angle_gamma   90.00
#
_symmetry.space_group_name_H-M   'P 1'
#
loop_
_entity.id
_entity.type
_entity.pdbx_description
1 polymer ?
#
loop_
_entity_poly.entity_id
_entity_poly.type
_entity_poly.pdbx_seq_one_letter_code
_entity_poly.pdbx_strand_id
1 'polypeptide(L)' 'MLARPEKFKCVECGRAMGTPGFAYYHGLIEKGPAYWSDRGILCSIECSLAHHRKRLAEGTLPTSPAPDPFDGDQDSNV' A
#
# COMPACT_ATOMS: atom_id res chain seq x y z
N MET A 1 -5.28 17.70 11.40
CA MET A 1 -5.43 16.86 10.18
C MET A 1 -5.50 15.41 10.63
N LEU A 2 -6.70 14.83 10.81
CA LEU A 2 -6.81 13.42 11.18
C LEU A 2 -6.57 12.58 9.93
N ALA A 3 -5.38 11.99 9.86
CA ALA A 3 -4.97 11.00 8.87
C ALA A 3 -6.11 10.02 8.61
N ARG A 4 -6.65 10.00 7.38
CA ARG A 4 -7.77 9.12 7.00
C ARG A 4 -7.38 7.66 7.31
N PRO A 5 -7.99 6.99 8.30
CA PRO A 5 -7.57 5.67 8.78
C PRO A 5 -7.74 4.56 7.74
N GLU A 6 -8.39 4.86 6.61
CA GLU A 6 -8.59 3.94 5.49
C GLU A 6 -7.38 3.84 4.57
N LYS A 7 -6.57 4.91 4.43
CA LYS A 7 -5.34 4.88 3.62
C LYS A 7 -4.26 3.97 4.21
N PHE A 8 -4.34 3.70 5.51
CA PHE A 8 -3.35 2.92 6.26
C PHE A 8 -3.80 1.49 6.55
N LYS A 9 -4.70 0.92 5.74
CA LYS A 9 -5.12 -0.48 5.86
C LYS A 9 -4.75 -1.27 4.61
N CYS A 10 -4.34 -2.51 4.83
CA CYS A 10 -4.10 -3.45 3.75
C CYS A 10 -5.39 -3.68 2.95
N VAL A 11 -5.32 -3.50 1.63
CA VAL A 11 -6.50 -3.65 0.74
C VAL A 11 -6.99 -5.09 0.63
N GLU A 12 -6.14 -6.08 0.94
CA GLU A 12 -6.50 -7.49 0.87
C GLU A 12 -7.06 -8.04 2.19
N CYS A 13 -6.41 -7.75 3.32
CA CYS A 13 -6.77 -8.34 4.61
C CYS A 13 -7.31 -7.35 5.64
N GLY A 14 -7.35 -6.04 5.32
CA GLY A 14 -7.85 -4.99 6.21
C GLY A 14 -6.92 -4.62 7.38
N ARG A 15 -5.75 -5.28 7.50
CA ARG A 15 -4.78 -5.04 8.57
C ARG A 15 -4.27 -3.60 8.56
N ALA A 16 -4.32 -2.93 9.71
CA ALA A 16 -3.83 -1.56 9.85
C ALA A 16 -2.29 -1.49 9.88
N MET A 17 -1.74 -0.43 9.31
CA MET A 17 -0.34 -0.06 9.43
C MET A 17 0.00 0.19 10.90
N GLY A 18 1.15 -0.28 11.35
CA GLY A 18 1.60 -0.21 12.75
C GLY A 18 1.33 -1.49 13.53
N THR A 19 0.59 -2.44 12.94
CA THR A 19 0.35 -3.74 13.58
C THR A 19 1.53 -4.70 13.35
N PRO A 20 1.78 -5.65 14.26
CA PRO A 20 2.77 -6.69 14.05
C PRO A 20 2.54 -7.46 12.75
N GLY A 21 3.62 -7.75 12.03
CA GLY A 21 3.58 -8.44 10.74
C GLY A 21 3.34 -7.52 9.54
N PHE A 22 3.27 -6.21 9.74
CA PHE A 22 3.28 -5.24 8.63
C PHE A 22 4.73 -5.04 8.13
N ALA A 23 4.95 -5.24 6.84
CA ALA A 23 6.25 -5.08 6.19
C ALA A 23 6.47 -3.61 5.79
N TYR A 24 7.63 -3.08 6.18
CA TYR A 24 8.04 -1.70 5.92
C TYR A 24 9.30 -1.66 5.06
N TYR A 25 9.46 -0.59 4.29
CA TYR A 25 10.69 -0.39 3.53
C TYR A 25 11.88 -0.26 4.50
N HIS A 26 12.92 -1.07 4.32
CA HIS A 26 14.03 -1.26 5.29
C HIS A 26 13.60 -1.64 6.72
N GLY A 27 12.37 -2.14 6.91
CA GLY A 27 11.84 -2.44 8.23
C GLY A 27 11.51 -1.21 9.09
N LEU A 28 11.52 0.00 8.50
CA LEU A 28 11.30 1.26 9.21
C LEU A 28 9.91 1.84 8.90
N ILE A 29 9.08 2.02 9.94
CA ILE A 29 7.72 2.58 9.78
C ILE A 29 7.72 3.97 9.14
N GLU A 30 8.75 4.76 9.39
CA GLU A 30 8.97 6.10 8.82
C GLU A 30 9.18 6.09 7.30
N LYS A 31 9.67 4.97 6.77
CA LYS A 31 9.85 4.77 5.32
C LYS A 31 8.58 4.26 4.64
N GLY A 32 7.52 3.99 5.41
CA GLY A 32 6.25 3.52 4.89
C GLY A 32 6.21 2.03 4.54
N PRO A 33 5.06 1.55 4.02
CA PRO A 33 4.86 0.16 3.65
C PRO A 33 5.87 -0.31 2.60
N ALA A 34 6.35 -1.54 2.71
CA ALA A 34 7.22 -2.15 1.69
C ALA A 34 6.46 -2.48 0.39
N TYR A 35 5.14 -2.63 0.45
CA TYR A 35 4.29 -3.08 -0.65
C TYR A 35 3.05 -2.19 -0.78
N TRP A 36 2.73 -1.79 -2.00
CA TRP A 36 1.54 -1.01 -2.33
C TRP A 36 1.09 -1.24 -3.77
N SER A 37 -0.08 -0.70 -4.12
CA SER A 37 -0.70 -0.74 -5.43
C SER A 37 -1.45 0.56 -5.71
N ASP A 38 -1.95 0.72 -6.93
CA ASP A 38 -2.88 1.77 -7.34
C ASP A 38 -4.15 1.82 -6.47
N ARG A 39 -4.51 0.72 -5.80
CA ARG A 39 -5.69 0.62 -4.95
C ARG A 39 -5.41 0.86 -3.45
N GLY A 40 -4.14 0.97 -3.06
CA GLY A 40 -3.73 1.19 -1.67
C GLY A 40 -2.57 0.29 -1.22
N ILE A 41 -2.34 0.23 0.09
CA ILE A 41 -1.17 -0.41 0.68
C ILE A 41 -1.38 -1.91 0.96
N LEU A 42 -0.29 -2.66 1.10
CA LEU A 42 -0.28 -4.10 1.35
C LEU A 42 0.64 -4.42 2.52
N CYS A 43 0.16 -5.24 3.46
CA CYS A 43 0.91 -5.49 4.69
C CYS A 43 2.06 -6.48 4.55
N SER A 44 2.08 -7.34 3.53
CA SER A 44 3.08 -8.39 3.38
C SER A 44 3.24 -8.83 1.92
N ILE A 45 4.32 -9.57 1.64
CA ILE A 45 4.54 -10.21 0.33
C ILE A 45 3.40 -11.15 -0.05
N GLU A 46 2.82 -11.85 0.92
CA GLU A 46 1.69 -12.76 0.71
C GLU A 46 0.46 -11.99 0.22
N CYS A 47 0.13 -10.87 0.86
CA CYS A 47 -0.98 -10.01 0.42
C CYS A 47 -0.69 -9.39 -0.96
N SER A 48 0.56 -9.06 -1.26
CA SER A 48 0.94 -8.56 -2.58
C SER A 48 0.69 -9.59 -3.69
N LEU A 49 1.12 -10.83 -3.47
CA LEU A 49 0.87 -11.93 -4.43
C LEU A 49 -0.61 -12.27 -4.54
N ALA A 50 -1.36 -12.27 -3.42
CA ALA A 50 -2.80 -12.48 -3.43
C ALA A 50 -3.52 -11.40 -4.24
N HIS A 51 -3.17 -10.12 -4.01
CA HIS A 51 -3.69 -8.98 -4.76
C HIS A 51 -3.44 -9.14 -6.26
N HIS A 52 -2.19 -9.44 -6.65
CA HIS A 52 -1.84 -9.63 -8.06
C HIS A 52 -2.66 -10.75 -8.72
N ARG A 53 -2.80 -11.91 -8.05
CA ARG A 53 -3.59 -13.04 -8.56
C ARG A 53 -5.06 -12.68 -8.73
N LYS A 54 -5.64 -11.96 -7.77
CA LYS A 54 -7.03 -11.47 -7.84
C LYS A 54 -7.22 -10.54 -9.03
N ARG A 55 -6.33 -9.56 -9.21
CA ARG A 55 -6.35 -8.63 -10.34
C ARG A 55 -6.19 -9.33 -11.69
N LEU A 56 -5.35 -10.36 -11.75
CA LEU A 56 -5.19 -11.20 -12.93
C LEU A 56 -6.50 -11.93 -13.28
N ALA A 57 -7.16 -12.54 -12.30
CA ALA A 57 -8.44 -13.22 -12.50
C ALA A 57 -9.57 -12.25 -12.90
N GLU A 58 -9.55 -11.03 -12.37
CA GLU A 58 -10.48 -9.95 -12.73
C GLU A 58 -10.17 -9.31 -14.10
N GLY A 59 -8.99 -9.57 -14.68
CA GLY A 59 -8.53 -8.88 -15.89
C GLY A 59 -8.23 -7.40 -15.68
N THR A 60 -7.94 -6.99 -14.44
CA THR A 60 -7.74 -5.58 -14.06
C THR A 60 -6.29 -5.25 -13.69
N LEU A 61 -5.32 -6.02 -14.18
CA LEU A 61 -3.91 -5.74 -13.91
C LEU A 61 -3.50 -4.35 -14.41
N PRO A 62 -2.73 -3.58 -13.62
CA PRO A 62 -2.25 -2.28 -14.05
C PRO A 62 -1.22 -2.42 -15.19
N THR A 63 -1.26 -1.48 -16.13
CA THR A 63 -0.32 -1.42 -17.27
C THR A 63 0.93 -0.59 -16.97
N SER A 64 0.90 0.18 -15.89
CA SER A 64 2.02 0.98 -15.38
C SER A 64 2.28 0.65 -13.90
N PRO A 65 3.50 0.89 -13.40
CA PRO A 65 3.78 0.79 -11.97
C PRO A 65 2.84 1.67 -11.16
N ALA A 66 2.50 1.23 -9.94
CA ALA A 66 1.74 2.06 -9.03
C ALA A 66 2.56 3.32 -8.67
N PRO A 67 1.92 4.50 -8.59
CA PRO A 67 2.58 5.71 -8.10
C PRO A 67 3.06 5.51 -6.66
N ASP A 68 4.04 6.31 -6.22
CA ASP A 68 4.45 6.29 -4.81
C ASP A 68 3.26 6.69 -3.92
N PRO A 69 2.94 5.90 -2.88
CA PRO A 69 1.81 6.17 -2.00
C PRO A 69 1.95 7.48 -1.20
N PHE A 70 3.14 8.11 -1.19
CA PHE A 70 3.44 9.35 -0.48
C PHE A 70 3.75 10.55 -1.40
N ASP A 71 3.87 10.37 -2.73
CA ASP A 71 4.12 11.49 -3.65
C ASP A 71 2.96 12.50 -3.69
N GLY A 72 1.75 12.10 -3.29
CA GLY A 72 0.57 12.96 -3.24
C GLY A 72 0.50 13.96 -2.08
N ASP A 73 1.50 14.01 -1.19
CA ASP A 73 1.59 14.99 -0.09
C ASP A 73 2.61 16.12 -0.38
N GLN A 74 3.18 16.19 -1.59
CA GLN A 74 4.20 17.20 -1.96
C GLN A 74 3.63 18.54 -2.48
N ASP A 75 2.31 18.69 -2.66
CA ASP A 75 1.71 19.96 -3.12
C ASP A 75 1.42 20.92 -1.96
N SER A 76 2.47 21.39 -1.27
CA SER A 76 2.39 22.61 -0.46
C SER A 76 3.75 23.23 -0.12
N ASN A 77 4.66 23.37 -1.09
CA ASN A 77 5.55 24.53 -1.08
C ASN A 77 6.25 24.78 -2.41
N VAL A 78 6.10 26.04 -2.87
CA VAL A 78 6.77 26.74 -3.99
C VAL A 78 6.08 26.65 -5.36
#